data_AF-A0A640TWG6-F1
#
_entry.id   AF-A0A640TWG6-F1
#
_cell.length_a   1.000
_cell.length_b   1.000
_cell.length_c   1.000
_cell.angle_alpha   90.00
_cell.angle_beta   90.00
_cell.angle_gamma   90.00
#
_symmetry.space_group_name_H-M   'P 1'
#
loop_
_entity.id
_entity.type
_entity.pdbx_description
1 polymer ?
#
loop_
_entity_poly.entity_id
_entity_poly.type
_entity_poly.pdbx_seq_one_letter_code
_entity_poly.pdbx_strand_id
1 'polypeptide(L)'
;MTTVATRDSIYDTEFVSGFCRTTLPELLARAGLTDDEERTVVVDVIRRARMLAALPSEYTDVLATPFLEEVSQHRPLSAPAWLRAAVVVTVRNSKLEDFHALGGPVRAADITAITEAATGPLRSFLEQPSTPVSANILADLDAAHPRAWACLTALSNVMESGTGGEDTYILPQAPPPELPGANEMFHAEASSVRPVAKGQSVVASGTDPRFDQALMYLLGRVKEQPGFVVPLSALSRLSRNSGKQLRVLEFLLAHQATVVTTNYLLGPGIVGVRSRPMAKPDSYDLRRSMKQTRGLGPVHTELLKALRRDHF
;
A
#
# COMPACT_ATOMS: atom_id res chain seq x y z
N MET A 1 1.45 35.57 -35.24
CA MET A 1 1.03 34.32 -34.57
C MET A 1 2.30 33.63 -34.10
N THR A 2 2.62 33.81 -32.82
CA THR A 2 3.86 33.31 -32.22
C THR A 2 3.63 31.86 -31.81
N THR A 3 4.28 30.94 -32.51
CA THR A 3 4.36 29.53 -32.16
C THR A 3 5.11 29.39 -30.84
N VAL A 4 4.39 29.18 -29.74
CA VAL A 4 4.98 28.78 -28.46
C VAL A 4 5.43 27.34 -28.63
N ALA A 5 6.74 27.14 -28.71
CA ALA A 5 7.35 25.83 -28.59
C ALA A 5 7.12 25.33 -27.17
N THR A 6 6.14 24.44 -26.99
CA THR A 6 6.03 23.58 -25.81
C THR A 6 7.22 22.61 -25.81
N ARG A 7 8.34 23.05 -25.24
CA ARG A 7 9.38 22.14 -24.74
C ARG A 7 8.74 21.27 -23.66
N ASP A 8 8.91 19.95 -23.75
CA ASP A 8 8.44 18.97 -22.76
C ASP A 8 8.92 19.33 -21.34
N SER A 9 8.10 20.10 -20.60
CA SER A 9 8.49 20.73 -19.33
C SER A 9 8.45 19.79 -18.12
N ILE A 10 8.11 18.51 -18.30
CA ILE A 10 7.98 17.52 -17.22
C ILE A 10 9.36 17.07 -16.71
N TYR A 11 10.37 17.05 -17.59
CA TYR A 11 11.74 16.62 -17.23
C TYR A 11 12.52 17.66 -16.42
N ASP A 12 11.99 18.90 -16.33
CA ASP A 12 12.63 20.03 -15.66
C ASP A 12 12.07 20.27 -14.24
N THR A 13 11.06 19.50 -13.82
CA THR A 13 10.48 19.63 -12.47
C THR A 13 11.48 19.30 -11.37
N GLU A 14 11.40 19.94 -10.20
CA GLU A 14 12.27 19.68 -9.04
C GLU A 14 12.31 18.18 -8.67
N PHE A 15 11.18 17.48 -8.80
CA PHE A 15 11.12 16.04 -8.58
C PHE A 15 11.96 15.24 -9.57
N VAL A 16 11.92 15.58 -10.86
CA VAL A 16 12.67 14.84 -11.89
C VAL A 16 14.12 15.31 -11.97
N SER A 17 14.36 16.61 -12.10
CA SER A 17 15.68 17.21 -12.29
C SER A 17 16.50 17.23 -11.00
N GLY A 18 15.89 17.57 -9.88
CA GLY A 18 16.50 17.52 -8.55
C GLY A 18 16.50 16.08 -8.04
N PHE A 19 15.38 15.63 -7.47
CA PHE A 19 15.35 14.37 -6.73
C PHE A 19 15.72 13.14 -7.58
N CYS A 20 15.06 12.89 -8.70
CA CYS A 20 15.25 11.65 -9.46
C CYS A 20 16.58 11.58 -10.22
N ARG A 21 17.16 12.71 -10.64
CA ARG A 21 18.42 12.75 -11.39
C ARG A 21 19.65 13.05 -10.55
N THR A 22 19.49 13.50 -9.29
CA THR A 22 20.62 13.80 -8.40
C THR A 22 20.49 13.06 -7.06
N THR A 23 19.56 13.47 -6.18
CA THR A 23 19.45 12.95 -4.81
C THR A 23 19.22 11.43 -4.74
N LEU A 24 18.30 10.91 -5.55
CA LEU A 24 17.95 9.49 -5.53
C LEU A 24 19.13 8.61 -6.00
N PRO A 25 19.75 8.84 -7.18
CA PRO A 25 20.97 8.15 -7.59
C PRO A 25 22.06 8.16 -6.50
N GLU A 26 22.36 9.32 -5.92
CA GLU A 26 23.38 9.40 -4.86
C GLU A 26 23.06 8.57 -3.62
N LEU A 27 21.79 8.48 -3.23
CA LEU A 27 21.36 7.65 -2.10
C LEU A 27 21.43 6.16 -2.44
N LEU A 28 21.08 5.78 -3.68
CA LEU A 28 21.15 4.40 -4.16
C LEU A 28 22.60 3.91 -4.33
N ALA A 29 23.48 4.75 -4.87
CA ALA A 29 24.92 4.49 -4.97
C ALA A 29 25.53 4.22 -3.59
N ARG A 30 25.16 5.06 -2.60
CA ARG A 30 25.58 4.90 -1.21
C ARG A 30 25.06 3.61 -0.57
N ALA A 31 23.87 3.16 -0.96
CA ALA A 31 23.33 1.88 -0.53
C ALA A 31 24.05 0.69 -1.19
N GLY A 32 24.74 0.91 -2.32
CA GLY A 32 25.54 -0.09 -3.03
C GLY A 32 24.88 -0.64 -4.30
N LEU A 33 23.97 0.11 -4.92
CA LEU A 33 23.44 -0.23 -6.25
C LEU A 33 24.47 0.10 -7.33
N THR A 34 24.39 -0.61 -8.45
CA THR A 34 25.11 -0.30 -9.69
C THR A 34 24.35 0.74 -10.51
N ASP A 35 25.05 1.44 -11.41
CA ASP A 35 24.46 2.46 -12.30
C ASP A 35 23.21 1.98 -13.08
N ASP A 36 23.19 0.71 -13.50
CA ASP A 36 22.06 0.11 -14.24
C ASP A 36 20.85 -0.16 -13.33
N GLU A 37 21.10 -0.60 -12.09
CA GLU A 37 20.06 -0.80 -11.07
C GLU A 37 19.48 0.55 -10.63
N GLU A 38 20.34 1.54 -10.40
CA GLU A 38 19.93 2.92 -10.10
C GLU A 38 19.02 3.49 -11.17
N ARG A 39 19.45 3.39 -12.44
CA ARG A 39 18.67 3.85 -13.58
C ARG A 39 17.29 3.17 -13.63
N THR A 40 17.25 1.86 -13.35
CA THR A 40 16.01 1.09 -13.32
C THR A 40 15.04 1.60 -12.24
N VAL A 41 15.55 1.86 -11.03
CA VAL A 41 14.75 2.42 -9.94
C VAL A 41 14.25 3.82 -10.29
N VAL A 42 15.15 4.70 -10.75
CA VAL A 42 14.82 6.10 -11.11
C VAL A 42 13.73 6.16 -12.18
N VAL A 43 13.85 5.35 -13.24
CA VAL A 43 12.85 5.32 -14.31
C VAL A 43 11.49 4.87 -13.79
N ASP A 44 11.44 3.85 -12.93
CA ASP A 44 10.18 3.37 -12.35
C ASP A 44 9.55 4.42 -11.40
N VAL A 45 10.36 5.10 -10.59
CA VAL A 45 9.89 6.18 -9.70
C VAL A 45 9.29 7.33 -10.51
N ILE A 46 9.96 7.80 -11.57
CA ILE A 46 9.44 8.86 -12.46
C ILE A 46 8.12 8.41 -13.09
N ARG A 47 8.06 7.17 -13.59
CA ARG A 47 6.86 6.63 -14.23
C ARG A 47 5.67 6.61 -13.25
N ARG A 48 5.88 6.13 -12.03
CA ARG A 48 4.84 6.05 -11.00
C ARG A 48 4.38 7.41 -10.50
N ALA A 49 5.30 8.37 -10.33
CA ALA A 49 4.92 9.74 -9.98
C ALA A 49 4.02 10.36 -11.06
N ARG A 50 4.37 10.19 -12.35
CA ARG A 50 3.54 10.66 -13.47
C ARG A 50 2.17 9.98 -13.50
N MET A 51 2.13 8.67 -13.26
CA MET A 51 0.88 7.91 -13.17
C MET A 51 -0.03 8.42 -12.05
N LEU A 52 0.53 8.70 -10.87
CA LEU A 52 -0.24 9.23 -9.74
C LEU A 52 -0.72 10.66 -10.02
N ALA A 53 0.13 11.54 -10.56
CA ALA A 53 -0.22 12.92 -10.91
C ALA A 53 -1.32 13.01 -11.98
N ALA A 54 -1.43 12.02 -12.87
CA ALA A 54 -2.44 11.96 -13.90
C ALA A 54 -3.85 11.60 -13.39
N LEU A 55 -4.00 11.27 -12.10
CA LEU A 55 -5.26 10.86 -11.50
C LEU A 55 -5.93 12.01 -10.71
N PRO A 56 -7.26 12.02 -10.58
CA PRO A 56 -7.96 12.92 -9.68
C PRO A 56 -7.53 12.75 -8.22
N SER A 57 -7.58 13.82 -7.42
CA SER A 57 -7.15 13.79 -6.01
C SER A 57 -7.89 12.73 -5.18
N GLU A 58 -9.21 12.62 -5.34
CA GLU A 58 -10.03 11.61 -4.65
C GLU A 58 -9.55 10.18 -4.96
N TYR A 59 -9.09 9.95 -6.18
CA TYR A 59 -8.52 8.66 -6.59
C TYR A 59 -7.18 8.41 -5.88
N THR A 60 -6.34 9.45 -5.78
CA THR A 60 -5.05 9.35 -5.09
C THR A 60 -5.21 9.12 -3.58
N ASP A 61 -6.26 9.66 -2.95
CA ASP A 61 -6.56 9.45 -1.53
C ASP A 61 -6.91 7.99 -1.24
N VAL A 62 -7.73 7.37 -2.10
CA VAL A 62 -8.06 5.95 -2.02
C VAL A 62 -6.81 5.08 -2.20
N LEU A 63 -5.93 5.40 -3.16
CA LEU A 63 -4.68 4.67 -3.38
C LEU A 63 -3.66 4.84 -2.24
N ALA A 64 -3.67 5.99 -1.56
CA ALA A 64 -2.80 6.27 -0.43
C ALA A 64 -3.27 5.58 0.87
N THR A 65 -4.57 5.35 0.99
CA THR A 65 -5.23 4.84 2.20
C THR A 65 -4.57 3.58 2.80
N PRO A 66 -4.22 2.53 2.03
CA PRO A 66 -3.57 1.34 2.56
C PRO A 66 -2.20 1.57 3.23
N PHE A 67 -1.55 2.70 2.95
CA PHE A 67 -0.20 3.01 3.41
C PHE A 67 -0.17 3.98 4.60
N LEU A 68 -1.32 4.53 5.01
CA LEU A 68 -1.38 5.51 6.10
C LEU A 68 -0.97 4.94 7.47
N GLU A 69 -1.24 3.66 7.75
CA GLU A 69 -0.72 2.98 8.95
C GLU A 69 0.80 2.94 8.96
N GLU A 70 1.39 2.59 7.81
CA GLU A 70 2.84 2.44 7.62
C GLU A 70 3.52 3.80 7.81
N VAL A 71 2.98 4.84 7.19
CA VAL A 71 3.61 6.16 7.22
C VAL A 71 3.30 6.96 8.48
N SER A 72 2.45 6.45 9.39
CA SER A 72 2.05 7.16 10.62
C SER A 72 3.23 7.78 11.38
N GLN A 73 4.40 7.13 11.35
CA GLN A 73 5.65 7.58 11.99
C GLN A 73 6.78 7.96 11.02
N HIS A 74 6.56 7.89 9.71
CA HIS A 74 7.57 8.27 8.73
C HIS A 74 7.82 9.78 8.77
N ARG A 75 9.07 10.19 8.57
CA ARG A 75 9.43 11.61 8.49
C ARG A 75 9.27 12.13 7.05
N PRO A 76 9.13 13.46 6.86
CA PRO A 76 9.02 14.48 7.91
C PRO A 76 7.60 14.51 8.53
N LEU A 77 7.51 14.61 9.86
CA LEU A 77 6.21 14.63 10.57
C LEU A 77 5.41 15.92 10.29
N SER A 78 6.05 16.97 9.79
CA SER A 78 5.40 18.20 9.32
C SER A 78 4.66 18.01 7.99
N ALA A 79 4.95 16.96 7.22
CA ALA A 79 4.20 16.65 6.01
C ALA A 79 2.87 15.96 6.35
N PRO A 80 1.78 16.32 5.63
CA PRO A 80 0.51 15.60 5.75
C PRO A 80 0.68 14.09 5.55
N ALA A 81 -0.10 13.30 6.26
CA ALA A 81 -0.02 11.84 6.19
C ALA A 81 -0.29 11.31 4.77
N TRP A 82 -1.26 11.90 4.06
CA TRP A 82 -1.57 11.55 2.67
C TRP A 82 -0.34 11.69 1.76
N LEU A 83 0.45 12.75 1.92
CA LEU A 83 1.63 12.99 1.09
C LEU A 83 2.72 11.96 1.38
N ARG A 84 2.95 11.62 2.65
CA ARG A 84 3.89 10.56 3.02
C ARG A 84 3.44 9.21 2.45
N ALA A 85 2.13 8.94 2.42
CA ALA A 85 1.58 7.74 1.79
C ALA A 85 1.71 7.77 0.26
N ALA A 86 1.53 8.92 -0.39
CA ALA A 86 1.78 9.10 -1.81
C ALA A 86 3.25 8.84 -2.18
N VAL A 87 4.20 9.23 -1.32
CA VAL A 87 5.62 8.84 -1.45
C VAL A 87 5.79 7.32 -1.40
N VAL A 88 5.04 6.61 -0.56
CA VAL A 88 5.08 5.14 -0.55
C VAL A 88 4.56 4.58 -1.88
N VAL A 89 3.43 5.06 -2.39
CA VAL A 89 2.84 4.62 -3.67
C VAL A 89 3.81 4.83 -4.85
N THR A 90 4.53 5.95 -4.86
CA THR A 90 5.38 6.38 -5.98
C THR A 90 6.81 5.87 -5.89
N VAL A 91 7.43 5.99 -4.71
CA VAL A 91 8.86 5.73 -4.50
C VAL A 91 9.09 4.38 -3.87
N ARG A 92 8.50 4.11 -2.70
CA ARG A 92 8.77 2.84 -2.00
C ARG A 92 8.22 1.64 -2.76
N ASN A 93 7.04 1.77 -3.35
CA ASN A 93 6.39 0.71 -4.11
C ASN A 93 6.96 0.54 -5.53
N SER A 94 8.03 1.27 -5.87
CA SER A 94 8.78 1.10 -7.11
C SER A 94 9.73 -0.11 -7.05
N LYS A 95 10.49 -0.31 -8.12
CA LYS A 95 11.65 -1.22 -8.16
C LYS A 95 12.62 -1.09 -6.98
N LEU A 96 12.61 0.04 -6.27
CA LEU A 96 13.33 0.20 -5.01
C LEU A 96 13.02 -0.92 -3.99
N GLU A 97 11.77 -1.35 -3.87
CA GLU A 97 11.41 -2.39 -2.89
C GLU A 97 12.09 -3.72 -3.22
N ASP A 98 12.29 -4.06 -4.49
CA ASP A 98 12.89 -5.35 -4.87
C ASP A 98 14.32 -5.45 -4.29
N PHE A 99 15.08 -4.35 -4.32
CA PHE A 99 16.42 -4.25 -3.72
C PHE A 99 16.43 -4.21 -2.19
N HIS A 100 15.29 -3.95 -1.55
CA HIS A 100 15.14 -3.96 -0.10
C HIS A 100 14.65 -5.32 0.42
N ALA A 101 13.60 -5.86 -0.21
CA ALA A 101 12.86 -7.03 0.27
C ALA A 101 13.53 -8.36 -0.10
N LEU A 102 14.29 -8.41 -1.20
CA LEU A 102 14.92 -9.64 -1.70
C LEU A 102 16.37 -9.82 -1.22
N GLY A 103 16.73 -9.20 -0.08
CA GLY A 103 18.07 -9.30 0.50
C GLY A 103 19.13 -8.46 -0.23
N GLY A 104 18.70 -7.56 -1.11
CA GLY A 104 19.58 -6.65 -1.84
C GLY A 104 20.27 -5.59 -0.95
N PRO A 105 21.01 -4.67 -1.58
CA PRO A 105 21.86 -3.70 -0.88
C PRO A 105 21.08 -2.69 -0.01
N VAL A 106 19.83 -2.40 -0.35
CA VAL A 106 19.03 -1.33 0.29
C VAL A 106 18.52 -1.75 1.67
N ARG A 107 18.95 -1.03 2.71
CA ARG A 107 18.53 -1.27 4.10
C ARG A 107 17.34 -0.37 4.48
N ALA A 108 16.74 -0.66 5.63
CA ALA A 108 15.60 0.09 6.14
C ALA A 108 15.93 1.58 6.39
N ALA A 109 17.19 1.89 6.76
CA ALA A 109 17.66 3.26 6.91
C ALA A 109 17.68 4.02 5.57
N ASP A 110 18.08 3.35 4.49
CA ASP A 110 18.10 3.93 3.14
C ASP A 110 16.69 4.21 2.65
N ILE A 111 15.75 3.28 2.83
CA ILE A 111 14.32 3.50 2.54
C ILE A 111 13.79 4.73 3.29
N THR A 112 14.17 4.88 4.56
CA THR A 112 13.75 6.03 5.37
C THR A 112 14.33 7.33 4.79
N ALA A 113 15.62 7.38 4.50
CA ALA A 113 16.28 8.55 3.92
C ALA A 113 15.70 8.92 2.55
N ILE A 114 15.48 7.94 1.68
CA ILE A 114 14.94 8.12 0.34
C ILE A 114 13.50 8.64 0.38
N THR A 115 12.63 8.03 1.20
CA THR A 115 11.23 8.46 1.30
C THR A 115 11.09 9.82 1.98
N GLU A 116 11.93 10.13 2.97
CA GLU A 116 11.98 11.46 3.58
C GLU A 116 12.42 12.52 2.55
N ALA A 117 13.51 12.27 1.81
CA ALA A 117 14.03 13.17 0.78
C ALA A 117 13.05 13.40 -0.39
N ALA A 118 12.25 12.38 -0.75
CA ALA A 118 11.27 12.49 -1.82
C ALA A 118 10.06 13.38 -1.47
N THR A 119 9.78 13.60 -0.18
CA THR A 119 8.50 14.18 0.28
C THR A 119 8.25 15.59 -0.24
N GLY A 120 9.25 16.48 -0.15
CA GLY A 120 9.14 17.85 -0.63
C GLY A 120 9.01 17.92 -2.16
N PRO A 121 9.97 17.37 -2.91
CA PRO A 121 9.92 17.38 -4.37
C PRO A 121 8.66 16.74 -4.95
N LEU A 122 8.17 15.64 -4.37
CA LEU A 122 6.94 15.00 -4.84
C LEU A 122 5.71 15.89 -4.64
N ARG A 123 5.63 16.64 -3.53
CA ARG A 123 4.54 17.61 -3.33
C ARG A 123 4.50 18.61 -4.47
N SER A 124 5.63 19.28 -4.73
CA SER A 124 5.75 20.29 -5.79
C SER A 124 5.37 19.71 -7.15
N PHE A 125 5.64 18.42 -7.39
CA PHE A 125 5.28 17.73 -8.62
C PHE A 125 3.78 17.42 -8.73
N LEU A 126 3.16 16.94 -7.65
CA LEU A 126 1.72 16.60 -7.64
C LEU A 126 0.81 17.84 -7.72
N GLU A 127 1.31 19.01 -7.33
CA GLU A 127 0.58 20.29 -7.44
C GLU A 127 0.59 20.88 -8.87
N GLN A 128 1.42 20.35 -9.77
CA GLN A 128 1.51 20.84 -11.15
C GLN A 128 0.45 20.19 -12.05
N PRO A 129 -0.03 20.90 -13.09
CA PRO A 129 -0.88 20.31 -14.11
C PRO A 129 -0.22 19.07 -14.71
N SER A 130 -0.90 17.94 -14.61
CA SER A 130 -0.37 16.67 -15.09
C SER A 130 -0.56 16.52 -16.60
N THR A 131 0.34 15.76 -17.19
CA THR A 131 0.23 15.39 -18.61
C THR A 131 -0.34 13.98 -18.71
N PRO A 132 -1.23 13.71 -19.68
CA PRO A 132 -1.74 12.37 -19.92
C PRO A 132 -0.61 11.34 -20.03
N VAL A 133 -0.79 10.19 -19.39
CA VAL A 133 0.10 9.04 -19.50
C VAL A 133 -0.54 8.00 -20.42
N SER A 134 0.25 7.42 -21.34
CA SER A 134 -0.27 6.47 -22.34
C SER A 134 -0.72 5.13 -21.73
N ALA A 135 -0.15 4.75 -20.59
CA ALA A 135 -0.54 3.58 -19.82
C ALA A 135 -0.41 3.89 -18.34
N ASN A 136 -1.51 3.78 -17.59
CA ASN A 136 -1.56 4.02 -16.16
C ASN A 136 -1.99 2.77 -15.40
N ILE A 137 -1.05 2.10 -14.73
CA ILE A 137 -1.36 0.88 -13.95
C ILE A 137 -2.13 1.18 -12.66
N LEU A 138 -2.27 2.47 -12.32
CA LEU A 138 -3.03 2.94 -11.18
C LEU A 138 -4.44 3.40 -11.56
N ALA A 139 -4.75 3.50 -12.87
CA ALA A 139 -6.10 3.85 -13.33
C ALA A 139 -6.99 2.61 -13.43
N ASP A 140 -8.30 2.84 -13.52
CA ASP A 140 -9.36 1.83 -13.73
C ASP A 140 -9.43 0.71 -12.67
N LEU A 141 -8.71 0.87 -11.54
CA LEU A 141 -8.71 -0.07 -10.43
C LEU A 141 -10.04 -0.09 -9.67
N ASP A 142 -10.78 1.02 -9.71
CA ASP A 142 -12.16 1.16 -9.22
C ASP A 142 -13.14 0.28 -10.00
N ALA A 143 -13.02 0.28 -11.33
CA ALA A 143 -13.83 -0.59 -12.19
C ALA A 143 -13.41 -2.05 -12.07
N ALA A 144 -12.11 -2.32 -11.96
CA ALA A 144 -11.58 -3.69 -11.85
C ALA A 144 -11.86 -4.34 -10.48
N HIS A 145 -11.88 -3.56 -9.40
CA HIS A 145 -11.98 -4.03 -8.01
C HIS A 145 -13.00 -3.20 -7.21
N PRO A 146 -14.30 -3.24 -7.58
CA PRO A 146 -15.29 -2.31 -7.07
C PRO A 146 -15.53 -2.43 -5.56
N ARG A 147 -15.44 -3.63 -4.96
CA ARG A 147 -15.63 -3.81 -3.51
C ARG A 147 -14.45 -3.28 -2.72
N ALA A 148 -13.23 -3.61 -3.17
CA ALA A 148 -12.01 -3.09 -2.57
C ALA A 148 -11.98 -1.57 -2.66
N TRP A 149 -12.35 -1.02 -3.82
CA TRP A 149 -12.43 0.42 -4.02
C TRP A 149 -13.42 1.08 -3.07
N ALA A 150 -14.69 0.63 -3.05
CA ALA A 150 -15.71 1.17 -2.15
C ALA A 150 -15.31 1.06 -0.67
N CYS A 151 -14.67 -0.04 -0.28
CA CYS A 151 -14.15 -0.23 1.08
C CYS A 151 -13.07 0.80 1.42
N LEU A 152 -12.08 1.00 0.54
CA LEU A 152 -11.00 1.96 0.76
C LEU A 152 -11.49 3.42 0.69
N THR A 153 -12.47 3.73 -0.15
CA THR A 153 -13.15 5.03 -0.15
C THR A 153 -13.82 5.30 1.19
N ALA A 154 -14.60 4.34 1.70
CA ALA A 154 -15.23 4.49 3.02
C ALA A 154 -14.18 4.65 4.13
N LEU A 155 -13.09 3.88 4.07
CA LEU A 155 -11.98 3.99 5.02
C LEU A 155 -11.29 5.37 4.95
N SER A 156 -11.10 5.94 3.75
CA SER A 156 -10.60 7.30 3.53
C SER A 156 -11.46 8.34 4.23
N ASN A 157 -12.78 8.28 4.00
CA ASN A 157 -13.74 9.20 4.60
C ASN A 157 -13.70 9.18 6.14
N VAL A 158 -13.60 7.99 6.74
CA VAL A 158 -13.47 7.85 8.20
C VAL A 158 -12.17 8.49 8.70
N MET A 159 -11.06 8.35 7.98
CA MET A 159 -9.80 9.00 8.37
C MET A 159 -9.83 10.52 8.26
N GLU A 160 -10.50 11.05 7.24
CA GLU A 160 -10.65 12.49 7.02
C GLU A 160 -11.43 13.18 8.14
N SER A 161 -12.40 12.48 8.75
CA SER A 161 -13.11 12.97 9.95
C SER A 161 -12.18 13.28 11.14
N GLY A 162 -10.98 12.68 11.16
CA GLY A 162 -9.93 12.96 12.15
C GLY A 162 -10.13 12.29 13.53
N THR A 163 -11.34 11.83 13.85
CA THR A 163 -11.63 11.19 15.15
C THR A 163 -11.38 9.69 15.15
N GLY A 164 -11.24 9.06 13.98
CA GLY A 164 -11.38 7.62 13.84
C GLY A 164 -12.82 7.18 14.16
N GLY A 165 -13.03 5.87 14.30
CA GLY A 165 -14.34 5.28 14.52
C GLY A 165 -14.63 4.13 13.55
N GLU A 166 -15.87 3.68 13.53
CA GLU A 166 -16.38 2.68 12.60
C GLU A 166 -17.50 3.30 11.78
N ASP A 167 -17.59 2.90 10.52
CA ASP A 167 -18.65 3.32 9.61
C ASP A 167 -19.06 2.17 8.70
N THR A 168 -20.23 2.30 8.09
CA THR A 168 -20.79 1.32 7.16
C THR A 168 -20.76 1.85 5.74
N TYR A 169 -20.68 0.94 4.77
CA TYR A 169 -20.74 1.30 3.37
C TYR A 169 -21.52 0.26 2.58
N ILE A 170 -22.04 0.66 1.43
CA ILE A 170 -22.73 -0.26 0.52
C ILE A 170 -21.67 -1.09 -0.19
N LEU A 171 -21.65 -2.40 0.05
CA LEU A 171 -20.78 -3.32 -0.67
C LEU A 171 -21.31 -3.51 -2.11
N PRO A 172 -20.54 -3.12 -3.14
CA PRO A 172 -20.96 -3.29 -4.52
C PRO A 172 -21.20 -4.76 -4.87
N GLN A 173 -22.22 -5.00 -5.70
CA GLN A 173 -22.51 -6.32 -6.25
C GLN A 173 -21.73 -6.52 -7.53
N ALA A 174 -20.95 -7.59 -7.60
CA ALA A 174 -20.23 -8.04 -8.78
C ALA A 174 -20.08 -9.57 -8.73
N PRO A 175 -19.59 -10.24 -9.78
CA PRO A 175 -19.14 -11.63 -9.65
C PRO A 175 -18.01 -11.73 -8.60
N PRO A 176 -17.99 -12.79 -7.75
CA PRO A 176 -16.84 -13.03 -6.88
C PRO A 176 -15.63 -13.41 -7.74
N PRO A 177 -14.43 -12.85 -7.48
CA PRO A 177 -13.24 -13.22 -8.24
C PRO A 177 -12.85 -14.68 -8.02
N GLU A 178 -12.31 -15.33 -9.05
CA GLU A 178 -11.71 -16.66 -8.90
C GLU A 178 -10.32 -16.60 -8.26
N LEU A 179 -9.83 -17.74 -7.79
CA LEU A 179 -8.45 -17.86 -7.35
C LEU A 179 -7.51 -17.66 -8.55
N PRO A 180 -6.36 -16.99 -8.37
CA PRO A 180 -5.37 -16.85 -9.43
C PRO A 180 -4.97 -18.18 -10.06
N GLY A 181 -4.84 -18.18 -11.39
CA GLY A 181 -4.44 -19.36 -12.16
C GLY A 181 -2.94 -19.69 -12.04
N ALA A 182 -2.54 -20.86 -12.55
CA ALA A 182 -1.15 -21.32 -12.47
C ALA A 182 -0.13 -20.37 -13.15
N ASN A 183 -0.55 -19.65 -14.20
CA ASN A 183 0.25 -18.64 -14.89
C ASN A 183 0.41 -17.33 -14.11
N GLU A 184 -0.41 -17.12 -13.08
CA GLU A 184 -0.37 -15.96 -12.19
C GLU A 184 0.35 -16.27 -10.88
N MET A 185 0.94 -17.46 -10.77
CA MET A 185 1.67 -17.93 -9.59
C MET A 185 3.17 -17.94 -9.84
N PHE A 186 3.95 -17.81 -8.77
CA PHE A 186 5.41 -18.02 -8.80
C PHE A 186 5.87 -18.65 -7.49
N HIS A 187 6.96 -19.43 -7.54
CA HIS A 187 7.60 -20.00 -6.35
C HIS A 187 8.57 -19.02 -5.72
N ALA A 188 8.26 -18.57 -4.50
CA ALA A 188 9.16 -17.76 -3.69
C ALA A 188 10.05 -18.68 -2.83
N GLU A 189 11.37 -18.53 -2.92
CA GLU A 189 12.33 -19.30 -2.11
C GLU A 189 12.17 -19.01 -0.61
N ALA A 190 11.91 -17.74 -0.28
CA ALA A 190 11.45 -17.31 1.03
C ALA A 190 10.03 -16.78 0.87
N SER A 191 9.03 -17.65 1.02
CA SER A 191 7.66 -17.15 1.15
C SER A 191 7.56 -16.38 2.47
N SER A 192 7.35 -15.08 2.35
CA SER A 192 7.27 -14.17 3.48
C SER A 192 5.91 -14.21 4.19
N VAL A 193 5.08 -15.20 3.83
CA VAL A 193 3.87 -15.59 4.54
C VAL A 193 4.14 -16.94 5.20
N ARG A 194 4.21 -16.95 6.53
CA ARG A 194 4.22 -18.20 7.31
C ARG A 194 2.78 -18.51 7.72
N PRO A 195 2.33 -19.78 7.64
CA PRO A 195 0.99 -20.14 8.08
C PRO A 195 0.78 -19.71 9.54
N VAL A 196 -0.46 -19.36 9.88
CA VAL A 196 -0.90 -18.92 11.21
C VAL A 196 -0.87 -20.09 12.21
N ALA A 197 0.30 -20.66 12.43
CA ALA A 197 0.65 -21.36 13.64
C ALA A 197 1.58 -20.41 14.40
N LYS A 198 1.11 -19.89 15.55
CA LYS A 198 1.86 -18.98 16.44
C LYS A 198 2.00 -17.51 15.99
N GLY A 199 1.02 -16.95 15.27
CA GLY A 199 0.83 -15.50 15.16
C GLY A 199 1.90 -14.74 14.39
N GLN A 200 2.26 -15.20 13.19
CA GLN A 200 3.18 -14.51 12.27
C GLN A 200 2.42 -13.93 11.07
N SER A 201 2.94 -12.82 10.53
CA SER A 201 2.31 -11.99 9.50
C SER A 201 2.41 -12.56 8.09
N VAL A 202 1.39 -12.30 7.28
CA VAL A 202 1.48 -12.33 5.82
C VAL A 202 2.40 -11.17 5.39
N VAL A 203 3.41 -11.44 4.57
CA VAL A 203 4.01 -10.44 3.69
C VAL A 203 3.93 -11.07 2.31
N ALA A 204 3.08 -10.58 1.43
CA ALA A 204 3.14 -10.99 0.03
C ALA A 204 4.29 -10.22 -0.65
N SER A 205 4.94 -10.83 -1.64
CA SER A 205 5.93 -10.14 -2.48
C SER A 205 5.51 -8.71 -2.82
N GLY A 206 6.43 -7.77 -2.59
CA GLY A 206 6.15 -6.33 -2.60
C GLY A 206 5.59 -5.87 -3.94
N THR A 207 6.36 -5.98 -5.01
CA THR A 207 5.98 -5.37 -6.31
C THR A 207 5.58 -6.36 -7.40
N ASP A 208 5.88 -7.66 -7.23
CA ASP A 208 5.54 -8.69 -8.21
C ASP A 208 4.00 -8.81 -8.34
N PRO A 209 3.44 -8.65 -9.56
CA PRO A 209 2.00 -8.77 -9.78
C PRO A 209 1.46 -10.20 -9.56
N ARG A 210 2.32 -11.22 -9.53
CA ARG A 210 1.96 -12.63 -9.33
C ARG A 210 1.78 -12.98 -7.87
N PHE A 211 1.18 -14.14 -7.62
CA PHE A 211 0.83 -14.64 -6.30
C PHE A 211 1.82 -15.73 -5.86
N ASP A 212 2.36 -15.59 -4.65
CA ASP A 212 3.19 -16.64 -4.04
C ASP A 212 2.32 -17.73 -3.40
N GLN A 213 2.94 -18.86 -3.03
CA GLN A 213 2.27 -20.06 -2.51
C GLN A 213 1.39 -19.77 -1.30
N ALA A 214 1.78 -18.82 -0.47
CA ALA A 214 1.20 -18.68 0.85
C ALA A 214 0.16 -17.56 0.89
N LEU A 215 0.25 -16.55 0.01
CA LEU A 215 -0.92 -15.77 -0.36
C LEU A 215 -1.98 -16.67 -1.00
N MET A 216 -1.62 -17.58 -1.91
CA MET A 216 -2.58 -18.53 -2.49
C MET A 216 -3.22 -19.44 -1.44
N TYR A 217 -2.43 -19.92 -0.46
CA TYR A 217 -2.96 -20.67 0.69
C TYR A 217 -3.99 -19.86 1.48
N LEU A 218 -3.69 -18.59 1.80
CA LEU A 218 -4.63 -17.70 2.48
C LEU A 218 -5.95 -17.53 1.70
N LEU A 219 -5.86 -17.26 0.40
CA LEU A 219 -7.06 -17.09 -0.44
C LEU A 219 -7.88 -18.39 -0.52
N GLY A 220 -7.21 -19.55 -0.58
CA GLY A 220 -7.88 -20.85 -0.50
C GLY A 220 -8.66 -21.03 0.81
N ARG A 221 -8.04 -20.70 1.94
CA ARG A 221 -8.69 -20.75 3.27
C ARG A 221 -9.92 -19.85 3.36
N VAL A 222 -9.80 -18.62 2.85
CA VAL A 222 -10.90 -17.65 2.83
C VAL A 222 -12.06 -18.15 1.96
N LYS A 223 -11.75 -18.77 0.80
CA LYS A 223 -12.77 -19.35 -0.07
C LYS A 223 -13.54 -20.50 0.59
N GLU A 224 -12.85 -21.32 1.38
CA GLU A 224 -13.42 -22.48 2.09
C GLU A 224 -14.17 -22.09 3.38
N GLN A 225 -13.84 -20.95 3.98
CA GLN A 225 -14.33 -20.54 5.31
C GLN A 225 -14.95 -19.14 5.26
N PRO A 226 -16.29 -19.04 5.05
CA PRO A 226 -16.98 -17.76 5.13
C PRO A 226 -16.77 -17.09 6.50
N GLY A 227 -16.58 -15.76 6.50
CA GLY A 227 -16.32 -15.01 7.73
C GLY A 227 -14.89 -15.12 8.26
N PHE A 228 -13.95 -15.67 7.47
CA PHE A 228 -12.54 -15.78 7.88
C PHE A 228 -11.95 -14.41 8.24
N VAL A 229 -11.26 -14.34 9.38
CA VAL A 229 -10.59 -13.11 9.82
C VAL A 229 -9.12 -13.16 9.41
N VAL A 230 -8.67 -12.15 8.67
CA VAL A 230 -7.29 -12.02 8.17
C VAL A 230 -6.54 -10.98 9.01
N PRO A 231 -5.75 -11.40 10.01
CA PRO A 231 -4.95 -10.47 10.81
C PRO A 231 -3.67 -10.05 10.07
N LEU A 232 -3.42 -8.74 9.98
CA LEU A 232 -2.23 -8.15 9.35
C LEU A 232 -1.61 -7.09 10.25
N SER A 233 -0.30 -6.85 10.14
CA SER A 233 0.32 -5.73 10.86
C SER A 233 -0.08 -4.37 10.28
N ALA A 234 -0.22 -4.29 8.96
CA ALA A 234 -0.73 -3.15 8.20
C ALA A 234 -1.27 -3.63 6.84
N LEU A 235 -2.14 -2.86 6.19
CA LEU A 235 -2.66 -3.19 4.86
C LEU A 235 -1.59 -3.28 3.77
N SER A 236 -0.48 -2.56 3.90
CA SER A 236 0.67 -2.64 2.97
C SER A 236 1.31 -4.02 2.91
N ARG A 237 0.96 -4.93 3.83
CA ARG A 237 1.42 -6.32 3.84
C ARG A 237 0.70 -7.22 2.81
N LEU A 238 -0.45 -6.79 2.30
CA LEU A 238 -1.16 -7.52 1.25
C LEU A 238 -0.40 -7.49 -0.08
N SER A 239 0.24 -6.35 -0.40
CA SER A 239 1.08 -6.12 -1.57
C SER A 239 1.50 -4.64 -1.59
N ARG A 240 2.64 -4.32 -2.21
CA ARG A 240 3.01 -2.95 -2.62
C ARG A 240 2.67 -2.65 -4.09
N ASN A 241 2.31 -3.66 -4.87
CA ASN A 241 1.64 -3.50 -6.15
C ASN A 241 0.15 -3.21 -5.91
N SER A 242 -0.31 -2.00 -6.24
CA SER A 242 -1.69 -1.55 -5.96
C SER A 242 -2.74 -2.42 -6.65
N GLY A 243 -2.53 -2.83 -7.90
CA GLY A 243 -3.46 -3.72 -8.61
C GLY A 243 -3.60 -5.07 -7.90
N LYS A 244 -2.48 -5.70 -7.53
CA LYS A 244 -2.51 -6.94 -6.73
C LYS A 244 -3.12 -6.72 -5.34
N GLN A 245 -2.82 -5.60 -4.68
CA GLN A 245 -3.35 -5.29 -3.35
C GLN A 245 -4.89 -5.19 -3.38
N LEU A 246 -5.43 -4.44 -4.35
CA LEU A 246 -6.87 -4.29 -4.52
C LEU A 246 -7.51 -5.60 -4.96
N ARG A 247 -6.87 -6.38 -5.85
CA ARG A 247 -7.36 -7.72 -6.22
C ARG A 247 -7.46 -8.67 -5.03
N VAL A 248 -6.46 -8.66 -4.13
CA VAL A 248 -6.52 -9.44 -2.90
C VAL A 248 -7.66 -8.97 -2.01
N LEU A 249 -7.77 -7.68 -1.75
CA LEU A 249 -8.85 -7.14 -0.92
C LEU A 249 -10.24 -7.41 -1.53
N GLU A 250 -10.38 -7.31 -2.85
CA GLU A 250 -11.59 -7.64 -3.60
C GLU A 250 -12.03 -9.07 -3.35
N PHE A 251 -11.09 -10.02 -3.45
CA PHE A 251 -11.32 -11.43 -3.18
C PHE A 251 -11.77 -11.65 -1.73
N LEU A 252 -11.06 -11.05 -0.76
CA LEU A 252 -11.39 -11.18 0.65
C LEU A 252 -12.82 -10.69 0.95
N LEU A 253 -13.17 -9.50 0.46
CA LEU A 253 -14.50 -8.92 0.67
C LEU A 253 -15.60 -9.71 -0.05
N ALA A 254 -15.34 -10.20 -1.27
CA ALA A 254 -16.30 -11.04 -2.01
C ALA A 254 -16.63 -12.34 -1.27
N HIS A 255 -15.64 -12.92 -0.57
CA HIS A 255 -15.78 -14.14 0.24
C HIS A 255 -16.14 -13.88 1.71
N GLN A 256 -16.67 -12.69 2.01
CA GLN A 256 -17.13 -12.31 3.35
C GLN A 256 -16.03 -12.34 4.43
N ALA A 257 -14.75 -12.26 4.05
CA ALA A 257 -13.65 -12.18 5.01
C ALA A 257 -13.53 -10.78 5.60
N THR A 258 -13.01 -10.71 6.82
CA THR A 258 -12.72 -9.45 7.50
C THR A 258 -11.21 -9.29 7.68
N VAL A 259 -10.63 -8.24 7.13
CA VAL A 259 -9.24 -7.86 7.38
C VAL A 259 -9.19 -7.02 8.64
N VAL A 260 -8.28 -7.39 9.55
CA VAL A 260 -8.07 -6.65 10.78
C VAL A 260 -6.60 -6.34 10.91
N THR A 261 -6.27 -5.07 11.14
CA THR A 261 -4.94 -4.63 11.51
C THR A 261 -4.95 -4.04 12.92
N THR A 262 -3.80 -3.51 13.36
CA THR A 262 -3.75 -2.79 14.63
C THR A 262 -4.47 -1.44 14.55
N ASN A 263 -4.70 -0.88 13.35
CA ASN A 263 -5.38 0.40 13.18
C ASN A 263 -6.66 0.33 12.35
N TYR A 264 -6.87 -0.70 11.55
CA TYR A 264 -8.01 -0.79 10.64
C TYR A 264 -8.85 -2.05 10.83
N LEU A 265 -10.14 -1.89 10.56
CA LEU A 265 -11.12 -2.94 10.36
C LEU A 265 -11.66 -2.78 8.94
N LEU A 266 -11.61 -3.83 8.12
CA LEU A 266 -12.20 -3.84 6.78
C LEU A 266 -13.00 -5.13 6.64
N GLY A 267 -14.31 -5.01 6.56
CA GLY A 267 -15.20 -6.14 6.36
C GLY A 267 -16.27 -5.83 5.31
N PRO A 268 -17.10 -6.82 4.96
CA PRO A 268 -18.19 -6.64 4.01
C PRO A 268 -19.19 -5.59 4.54
N GLY A 269 -19.13 -4.38 3.98
CA GLY A 269 -20.02 -3.28 4.35
C GLY A 269 -19.68 -2.56 5.66
N ILE A 270 -18.51 -2.82 6.26
CA ILE A 270 -18.02 -2.10 7.44
C ILE A 270 -16.54 -1.74 7.30
N VAL A 271 -16.19 -0.54 7.76
CA VAL A 271 -14.82 -0.08 7.91
C VAL A 271 -14.61 0.51 9.30
N GLY A 272 -13.37 0.49 9.77
CA GLY A 272 -13.01 1.12 11.03
C GLY A 272 -11.58 1.62 11.03
N VAL A 273 -11.36 2.72 11.73
CA VAL A 273 -10.08 3.40 11.91
C VAL A 273 -9.86 3.69 13.38
N ARG A 274 -8.68 3.33 13.89
CA ARG A 274 -8.23 3.72 15.22
C ARG A 274 -8.22 5.24 15.38
N SER A 275 -8.86 5.74 16.42
CA SER A 275 -8.72 7.13 16.89
C SER A 275 -7.27 7.45 17.20
N ARG A 276 -6.80 8.61 16.74
CA ARG A 276 -5.39 9.02 16.87
C ARG A 276 -4.90 9.01 18.33
N PRO A 277 -3.60 8.72 18.57
CA PRO A 277 -2.59 8.37 17.58
C PRO A 277 -2.74 6.94 17.06
N MET A 278 -2.38 6.73 15.79
CA MET A 278 -2.24 5.38 15.23
C MET A 278 -1.12 4.63 15.94
N ALA A 279 -1.34 3.34 16.15
CA ALA A 279 -0.34 2.42 16.67
C ALA A 279 0.64 2.03 15.55
N LYS A 280 1.94 1.99 15.87
CA LYS A 280 2.96 1.56 14.92
C LYS A 280 2.72 0.10 14.52
N PRO A 281 2.60 -0.22 13.22
CA PRO A 281 2.62 -1.59 12.76
C PRO A 281 3.91 -2.31 13.18
N ASP A 282 3.79 -3.56 13.63
CA ASP A 282 4.93 -4.44 13.87
C ASP A 282 4.70 -5.77 13.13
N SER A 283 5.43 -5.96 12.04
CA SER A 283 5.33 -7.17 11.24
C SER A 283 6.09 -8.35 11.86
N TYR A 284 7.00 -8.10 12.81
CA TYR A 284 7.76 -9.15 13.49
C TYR A 284 7.04 -9.65 14.74
N ASP A 285 6.29 -8.78 15.43
CA ASP A 285 5.48 -9.13 16.60
C ASP A 285 4.03 -8.62 16.44
N LEU A 286 3.29 -9.29 15.56
CA LEU A 286 1.87 -9.03 15.35
C LEU A 286 1.07 -9.17 16.65
N ARG A 287 1.45 -10.13 17.51
CA ARG A 287 0.74 -10.41 18.77
C ARG A 287 0.76 -9.19 19.68
N ARG A 288 1.93 -8.55 19.82
CA ARG A 288 2.10 -7.35 20.64
C ARG A 288 1.28 -6.18 20.12
N SER A 289 1.29 -5.93 18.81
CA SER A 289 0.53 -4.83 18.23
C SER A 289 -0.98 -5.06 18.36
N MET A 290 -1.43 -6.29 18.12
CA MET A 290 -2.83 -6.68 18.29
C MET A 290 -3.33 -6.64 19.73
N LYS A 291 -2.46 -6.50 20.75
CA LYS A 291 -2.86 -6.29 22.15
C LYS A 291 -3.39 -4.87 22.42
N GLN A 292 -3.08 -3.91 21.57
CA GLN A 292 -3.45 -2.52 21.78
C GLN A 292 -4.91 -2.29 21.33
N THR A 293 -5.84 -2.04 22.25
CA THR A 293 -7.26 -1.77 21.93
C THR A 293 -7.67 -0.31 22.07
N ARG A 294 -6.82 0.54 22.65
CA ARG A 294 -7.15 1.95 22.90
C ARG A 294 -7.43 2.68 21.58
N GLY A 295 -8.60 3.30 21.47
CA GLY A 295 -9.01 4.06 20.29
C GLY A 295 -9.59 3.21 19.16
N LEU A 296 -9.77 1.90 19.36
CA LEU A 296 -10.50 1.08 18.40
C LEU A 296 -12.01 1.22 18.62
N GLY A 297 -12.78 1.04 17.54
CA GLY A 297 -14.23 0.91 17.63
C GLY A 297 -14.66 -0.41 18.29
N PRO A 298 -15.96 -0.56 18.62
CA PRO A 298 -16.47 -1.71 19.32
C PRO A 298 -16.30 -3.02 18.52
N VAL A 299 -16.63 -3.04 17.23
CA VAL A 299 -16.53 -4.26 16.41
C VAL A 299 -15.07 -4.68 16.26
N HIS A 300 -14.19 -3.72 15.98
CA HIS A 300 -12.75 -3.96 15.86
C HIS A 300 -12.17 -4.50 17.18
N THR A 301 -12.57 -3.93 18.32
CA THR A 301 -12.15 -4.37 19.64
C THR A 301 -12.54 -5.81 19.92
N GLU A 302 -13.79 -6.20 19.62
CA GLU A 302 -14.27 -7.55 19.87
C GLU A 302 -13.58 -8.58 18.97
N LEU A 303 -13.36 -8.27 17.69
CA LEU A 303 -12.60 -9.14 16.78
C LEU A 303 -11.16 -9.36 17.26
N LEU A 304 -10.47 -8.31 17.72
CA LEU A 304 -9.12 -8.47 18.28
C LEU A 304 -9.12 -9.31 19.57
N LYS A 305 -10.14 -9.20 20.41
CA LYS A 305 -10.27 -10.05 21.61
C LYS A 305 -10.56 -11.51 21.25
N ALA A 306 -11.38 -11.77 20.24
CA ALA A 306 -11.67 -13.12 19.77
C ALA A 306 -10.41 -13.79 19.21
N LEU A 307 -9.68 -13.09 18.33
CA LEU A 307 -8.41 -13.58 17.79
C LEU A 307 -7.41 -13.96 18.90
N ARG A 308 -7.36 -13.19 20.00
CA ARG A 308 -6.53 -13.48 21.19
C ARG A 308 -6.87 -14.78 21.89
N ARG A 309 -8.13 -15.22 21.88
CA ARG A 309 -8.55 -16.46 22.55
C ARG A 309 -8.22 -17.69 21.72
N ASP A 310 -8.38 -17.59 20.41
CA ASP A 310 -8.31 -18.75 19.51
C ASP A 310 -6.88 -19.04 19.01
N HIS A 311 -5.98 -18.06 19.06
CA HIS A 311 -4.67 -18.14 18.40
C HIS A 311 -3.47 -17.68 19.23
N PHE A 312 -3.65 -17.26 20.49
CA PHE A 312 -2.58 -16.70 21.32
C PHE A 312 -2.44 -17.32 22.71
#